data_AF-A0A7V8JGU0-F1
#
_entry.id   AF-A0A7V8JGU0-F1
#
_cell.length_a   1.000
_cell.length_b   1.000
_cell.length_c   1.000
_cell.angle_alpha   90.00
_cell.angle_beta   90.00
_cell.angle_gamma   90.00
#
_symmetry.space_group_name_H-M   'P 1'
#
loop_
_entity.id
_entity.type
_entity.pdbx_description
1 polymer ?
#
loop_
_entity_poly.entity_id
_entity_poly.type
_entity_poly.pdbx_seq_one_letter_code
_entity_poly.pdbx_strand_id
1 'polypeptide(L)' 'MHEFELDHKVALVRGGADTDENCQVLCTGPDGCHHRKTQVDLGRARRGD' A
#
# COMPACT_ATOMS: atom_id res chain seq x y z
N MET A 1 -18.46 4.96 6.45
CA MET A 1 -17.86 3.71 6.95
C MET A 1 -16.39 3.78 6.59
N HIS A 2 -15.47 3.61 7.53
CA HIS A 2 -14.05 3.51 7.17
C HIS A 2 -13.79 2.06 6.78
N GLU A 3 -13.45 1.83 5.51
CA GLU A 3 -13.14 0.51 4.97
C GLU A 3 -11.63 0.25 5.11
N PHE A 4 -11.28 -1.03 5.23
CA PHE A 4 -9.90 -1.49 5.39
C PHE A 4 -9.60 -2.61 4.41
N GLU A 5 -8.37 -2.65 3.92
CA GLU A 5 -7.85 -3.69 3.03
C GLU A 5 -6.60 -4.33 3.63
N LEU A 6 -6.42 -5.62 3.33
CA LEU A 6 -5.17 -6.34 3.58
C LEU A 6 -4.20 -6.03 2.43
N ASP A 7 -2.99 -5.61 2.75
CA ASP A 7 -1.96 -5.21 1.79
C ASP A 7 -0.58 -5.72 2.23
N HIS A 8 0.35 -5.87 1.28
CA HIS A 8 1.70 -6.35 1.57
C HIS A 8 2.62 -5.23 2.05
N LYS A 9 3.37 -5.39 3.15
CA LYS A 9 4.34 -4.40 3.66
C LYS A 9 5.40 -4.07 2.61
N VAL A 10 5.92 -5.09 1.94
CA VAL A 10 6.67 -4.97 0.69
C VAL A 10 5.76 -5.48 -0.43
N ALA A 11 5.41 -4.63 -1.39
CA ALA A 11 4.53 -5.03 -2.49
C ALA A 11 5.10 -6.19 -3.32
N LEU A 12 4.22 -7.06 -3.83
CA LEU A 12 4.60 -8.19 -4.70
C LEU A 12 5.41 -7.74 -5.92
N VAL A 13 5.01 -6.64 -6.58
CA VAL A 13 5.73 -6.07 -7.73
C VAL A 13 7.15 -5.58 -7.40
N ARG A 14 7.48 -5.45 -6.10
CA ARG A 14 8.81 -5.10 -5.58
C ARG A 14 9.52 -6.30 -4.94
N GLY A 15 9.01 -7.52 -5.12
CA GLY A 15 9.63 -8.75 -4.60
C GLY A 15 9.24 -9.10 -3.16
N GLY A 16 8.16 -8.54 -2.62
CA GLY A 16 7.62 -8.98 -1.34
C GLY A 16 7.11 -10.42 -1.37
N ALA A 17 7.20 -11.12 -0.24
CA ALA A 17 6.68 -12.48 -0.10
C ALA A 17 5.16 -12.47 0.15
N ASP A 18 4.44 -13.47 -0.33
CA ASP A 18 3.02 -13.65 -0.05
C ASP A 18 2.81 -14.47 1.23
N THR A 19 3.06 -13.84 2.39
CA THR A 19 2.92 -14.45 3.71
C THR A 19 2.28 -13.48 4.69
N ASP A 20 1.66 -14.02 5.75
CA ASP A 20 1.00 -13.21 6.79
C ASP A 20 1.96 -12.21 7.46
N GLU A 21 3.25 -12.56 7.59
CA GLU A 21 4.26 -11.66 8.15
C GLU A 21 4.52 -10.43 7.28
N ASN A 22 4.33 -10.57 5.96
CA ASN A 22 4.39 -9.47 5.01
C ASN A 22 3.02 -8.82 4.79
N CYS A 23 1.96 -9.20 5.51
CA CYS A 23 0.66 -8.54 5.42
C CYS A 23 0.51 -7.42 6.47
N GLN A 24 -0.27 -6.40 6.13
CA GLN A 24 -0.71 -5.32 7.01
C GLN A 24 -2.12 -4.87 6.62
N VAL A 25 -2.89 -4.35 7.59
CA VAL A 25 -4.22 -3.80 7.33
C VAL A 25 -4.12 -2.29 7.18
N LEU A 26 -4.63 -1.75 6.07
CA LEU A 26 -4.59 -0.32 5.76
C LEU A 26 -5.99 0.22 5.51
N CYS A 27 -6.24 1.46 5.94
CA CYS A 27 -7.47 2.17 5.58
C CYS A 27 -7.48 2.49 4.08
N THR A 28 -8.67 2.40 3.49
CA THR A 28 -8.92 2.67 2.06
C THR A 28 -9.43 4.09 1.83
N GLY A 29 -9.76 4.40 0.58
CA GLY A 29 -10.27 5.71 0.15
C GLY A 29 -9.18 6.61 -0.47
N PRO A 30 -9.57 7.77 -1.04
CA PRO A 30 -8.66 8.66 -1.76
C PRO A 30 -7.46 9.15 -0.93
N ASP A 31 -7.69 9.42 0.36
CA ASP A 31 -6.67 9.86 1.32
C ASP A 31 -6.16 8.72 2.22
N GLY A 32 -6.59 7.49 1.94
CA GLY A 32 -6.28 6.30 2.72
C GLY A 32 -4.81 5.87 2.62
N CYS A 33 -4.35 5.15 3.64
CA CYS A 33 -2.98 4.64 3.68
C CYS A 33 -2.69 3.67 2.53
N HIS A 34 -3.66 2.84 2.13
CA HIS A 34 -3.49 1.92 1.00
C HIS A 34 -3.27 2.67 -0.33
N HIS A 35 -4.06 3.72 -0.59
CA HIS A 35 -3.90 4.55 -1.78
C HIS A 35 -2.52 5.21 -1.82
N ARG A 36 -2.08 5.82 -0.71
CA ARG A 36 -0.77 6.47 -0.61
C ARG A 36 0.38 5.48 -0.85
N LYS A 37 0.32 4.30 -0.23
CA LYS A 37 1.32 3.25 -0.41
C LYS A 37 1.38 2.77 -1.86
N THR A 38 0.24 2.54 -2.50
CA THR A 38 0.17 2.17 -3.92
C THR A 38 0.90 3.18 -4.82
N GLN A 39 0.75 4.49 -4.57
CA GLN A 39 1.48 5.50 -5.35
C GLN A 39 2.99 5.43 -5.13
N VAL A 40 3.45 5.17 -3.90
CA VAL A 40 4.87 5.01 -3.59
C VAL A 40 5.44 3.75 -4.25
N ASP A 41 4.74 2.62 -4.14
CA ASP A 41 5.20 1.34 -4.67
C ASP A 41 5.27 1.31 -6.20
N LEU A 42 4.36 2.01 -6.88
CA LEU A 42 4.36 2.15 -8.34
C LEU A 42 5.32 3.26 -8.85
N GLY A 43 6.10 3.89 -7.97
CA GLY A 43 6.98 5.00 -8.34
C GLY A 43 6.24 6.25 -8.83
N ARG A 44 4.94 6.36 -8.50
CA ARG A 44 4.05 7.48 -8.84
C ARG A 44 4.05 8.59 -7.79
N ALA A 45 4.90 8.48 -6.76
CA ALA A 45 5.16 9.57 -5.85
C ALA A 45 5.61 10.79 -6.69
N ARG A 46 4.79 11.85 -6.70
CA ARG A 46 5.13 13.11 -7.33
C ARG A 46 6.52 13.51 -6.81
N ARG A 47 7.50 13.62 -7.72
CA ARG A 47 8.73 14.34 -7.39
C ARG A 47 8.30 15.77 -7.05
N GLY A 48 8.45 16.17 -5.79
CA GLY A 48 8.48 17.54 -5.28
C GLY A 48 7.32 18.46 -5.68
N ASP A 49 6.55 18.89 -4.68
CA ASP A 49 6.37 20.33 -4.45
C ASP A 49 7.11 20.66 -3.15
#